data_AF-M0MZY1-F1
#
_entry.id   AF-M0MZY1-F1
#
_cell.length_a   1.000
_cell.length_b   1.000
_cell.length_c   1.000
_cell.angle_alpha   90.00
_cell.angle_beta   90.00
_cell.angle_gamma   90.00
#
_symmetry.space_group_name_H-M   'P 1'
#
loop_
_entity.id
_entity.type
_entity.pdbx_description
1 polymer ?
#
loop_
_entity_poly.entity_id
_entity_poly.type
_entity_poly.pdbx_seq_one_letter_code
_entity_poly.pdbx_strand_id
1 'polypeptide(L)'
;MEFEDELALQYYRIEKSNEGQIGLEGTSSEVSVPTETGTRTEEEDEVELSTLVERINEQLGTDFTSADELFLQQVKEEALNDDQLQQSARVNTQENFAYTFDEKLTELFIDRRNQNEDLFTEYINDNELQEVITGLLRQRVYDASQEPAES
;
A
#
# COMPACT_ATOMS: atom_id res chain seq x y z
N MET A 1 -3.88 -39.29 -4.04
CA MET A 1 -3.76 -38.27 -5.10
C MET A 1 -3.50 -37.01 -4.34
N GLU A 2 -2.21 -36.75 -4.16
CA GLU A 2 -1.62 -35.72 -3.33
C GLU A 2 -1.38 -34.52 -4.24
N PHE A 3 -1.99 -33.38 -3.91
CA PHE A 3 -1.60 -32.04 -4.31
C PHE A 3 -2.25 -31.10 -3.30
N GLU A 4 -1.60 -31.01 -2.13
CA GLU A 4 -1.55 -29.76 -1.39
C GLU A 4 -0.74 -28.80 -2.27
N ASP A 5 -1.32 -27.64 -2.62
CA ASP A 5 -0.54 -26.50 -3.09
C ASP A 5 -1.00 -25.28 -2.31
N GLU A 6 -0.16 -24.95 -1.34
CA GLU A 6 -0.05 -23.69 -0.61
C GLU A 6 -0.22 -22.48 -1.53
N LEU A 7 -1.20 -21.63 -1.24
CA LEU A 7 -1.17 -20.22 -1.65
C LEU A 7 -1.32 -19.35 -0.40
N ALA A 8 -0.35 -19.48 0.49
CA ALA A 8 0.02 -18.47 1.47
C ALA A 8 1.15 -17.62 0.84
N LEU A 9 0.80 -16.56 0.12
CA LEU A 9 1.79 -15.58 -0.34
C LEU A 9 1.32 -14.16 -0.02
N GLN A 10 1.67 -13.79 1.21
CA GLN A 10 2.23 -12.52 1.64
C GLN A 10 2.72 -11.62 0.48
N TYR A 11 1.97 -10.56 0.16
CA TYR A 11 2.47 -9.47 -0.67
C TYR A 11 2.86 -8.30 0.23
N TYR A 12 4.13 -8.27 0.64
CA TYR A 12 4.95 -7.07 0.83
C TYR A 12 6.37 -7.52 1.16
N ARG A 13 7.27 -7.49 0.16
CA ARG A 13 8.71 -7.41 0.39
C ARG A 13 9.38 -6.70 -0.77
N ILE A 14 9.85 -5.49 -0.50
CA ILE A 14 10.74 -4.74 -1.38
C ILE A 14 12.16 -5.13 -1.01
N GLU A 15 12.80 -6.00 -1.81
CA GLU A 15 14.24 -6.21 -1.71
C GLU A 15 14.96 -5.20 -2.62
N LYS A 16 15.58 -4.18 -2.01
CA LYS A 16 16.51 -3.27 -2.70
C LYS A 16 17.93 -3.83 -2.53
N SER A 17 18.44 -4.54 -3.53
CA SER A 17 19.88 -4.79 -3.64
C SER A 17 20.46 -3.83 -4.66
N ASN A 18 21.23 -2.84 -4.18
CA ASN A 18 22.08 -2.03 -5.03
C ASN A 18 23.54 -2.39 -4.73
N GLU A 19 24.29 -2.54 -5.81
CA GLU A 19 25.68 -2.98 -5.90
C GLU A 19 26.66 -1.91 -5.38
N GLY A 20 27.87 -2.33 -4.99
CA GLY A 20 29.06 -1.49 -5.22
C GLY A 20 29.70 -0.79 -4.01
N GLN A 21 30.62 -1.51 -3.35
CA GLN A 21 31.97 -1.12 -2.92
C GLN A 21 32.25 0.33 -2.46
N ILE A 22 32.51 0.51 -1.16
CA ILE A 22 33.41 1.57 -0.65
C ILE A 22 34.55 0.88 0.09
N GLY A 23 35.71 0.80 -0.56
CA GLY A 23 36.96 0.47 0.12
C GLY A 23 37.52 1.70 0.79
N LEU A 24 37.76 1.64 2.10
CA LEU A 24 38.62 2.58 2.82
C LEU A 24 39.44 1.80 3.85
N GLU A 25 40.74 1.69 3.57
CA GLU A 25 41.77 1.12 4.42
C GLU A 25 42.23 2.17 5.45
N GLY A 26 42.25 1.82 6.74
CA GLY A 26 42.68 2.76 7.79
C GLY A 26 42.55 2.22 9.23
N THR A 27 43.62 1.60 9.71
CA THR A 27 44.06 1.31 11.09
C THR A 27 43.13 1.59 12.30
N SER A 28 42.97 0.53 13.11
CA SER A 28 42.67 0.45 14.55
C SER A 28 42.87 1.73 15.39
N SER A 29 41.86 2.08 16.21
CA SER A 29 41.97 2.53 17.62
C SER A 29 40.59 2.72 18.25
N GLU A 30 40.37 2.10 19.42
CA GLU A 30 39.24 2.35 20.35
C GLU A 30 39.09 3.84 20.68
N VAL A 31 37.87 4.38 20.61
CA VAL A 31 37.49 5.59 21.34
C VAL A 31 36.10 5.41 21.97
N SER A 32 36.08 5.61 23.29
CA SER A 32 34.94 5.45 24.19
C SER A 32 33.87 6.53 24.01
N VAL A 33 32.62 6.12 24.27
CA VAL A 33 31.34 6.87 24.38
C VAL A 33 31.46 8.19 25.16
N PRO A 34 30.65 9.25 24.87
CA PRO A 34 29.35 9.38 25.56
C PRO A 34 28.22 10.20 24.86
N THR A 35 26.98 9.83 25.21
CA THR A 35 25.80 10.66 25.59
C THR A 35 25.26 11.79 24.68
N GLU A 36 23.92 11.79 24.58
CA GLU A 36 23.02 12.91 24.22
C GLU A 36 22.87 13.27 22.72
N THR A 37 21.76 12.79 22.15
CA THR A 37 20.61 13.60 21.65
C THR A 37 19.95 12.90 20.47
N GLY A 38 18.61 13.02 20.41
CA GLY A 38 17.81 12.58 19.28
C GLY A 38 16.70 11.65 19.72
N THR A 39 15.54 12.24 20.03
CA THR A 39 14.23 11.60 19.95
C THR A 39 14.21 10.64 18.76
N ARG A 40 14.34 9.35 19.04
CA ARG A 40 14.01 8.28 18.11
C ARG A 40 12.49 8.25 18.03
N THR A 41 11.94 9.19 17.27
CA THR A 41 10.63 8.99 16.65
C THR A 41 10.87 8.01 15.51
N GLU A 42 11.01 6.73 15.86
CA GLU A 42 10.94 5.61 14.92
C GLU A 42 9.62 4.89 15.19
N GLU A 43 8.51 5.62 15.15
CA GLU A 43 7.15 5.05 15.15
C GLU A 43 6.22 5.93 14.29
N GLU A 44 6.73 6.52 13.21
CA GLU A 44 5.90 7.27 12.23
C GLU A 44 5.81 6.56 10.87
N ASP A 45 6.54 5.44 10.68
CA ASP A 45 6.64 4.74 9.39
C ASP A 45 5.42 3.86 9.07
N GLU A 46 4.43 3.78 9.96
CA GLU A 46 3.28 2.89 9.82
C GLU A 46 2.04 3.52 10.47
N VAL A 47 1.70 4.75 10.07
CA VAL A 47 0.29 5.15 10.18
C VAL A 47 -0.46 4.29 9.15
N GLU A 48 -0.90 3.12 9.58
CA GLU A 48 -1.78 2.25 8.81
C GLU A 48 -2.90 3.09 8.19
N LEU A 49 -3.29 2.79 6.95
CA LEU A 49 -4.39 3.49 6.29
C LEU A 49 -5.71 3.39 7.07
N SER A 50 -5.81 2.44 8.02
CA SER A 50 -6.86 2.33 9.03
C SER A 50 -7.00 3.61 9.85
N THR A 51 -5.89 4.29 10.12
CA THR A 51 -5.87 5.59 10.80
C THR A 51 -6.21 6.76 9.85
N LEU A 52 -6.04 6.60 8.53
CA LEU A 52 -6.27 7.69 7.57
C LEU A 52 -7.76 8.03 7.46
N VAL A 53 -8.62 7.03 7.28
CA VAL A 53 -10.08 7.24 7.20
C VAL A 53 -10.63 7.79 8.51
N GLU A 54 -10.15 7.30 9.65
CA GLU A 54 -10.50 7.84 10.98
C GLU A 54 -10.16 9.33 11.09
N ARG A 55 -8.93 9.72 10.72
CA ARG A 55 -8.51 11.13 10.73
C ARG A 55 -9.33 12.00 9.77
N ILE A 56 -9.65 11.49 8.58
CA ILE A 56 -10.49 12.20 7.60
C ILE A 56 -11.88 12.44 8.19
N ASN A 57 -12.49 11.41 8.78
CA ASN A 57 -13.80 11.49 9.43
C ASN A 57 -13.79 12.48 10.60
N GLU A 58 -12.77 12.46 11.46
CA GLU A 58 -12.65 13.39 12.58
C GLU A 58 -12.49 14.85 12.11
N GLN A 59 -11.73 15.09 11.05
CA GLN A 59 -11.41 16.43 10.57
C GLN A 59 -12.54 17.04 9.73
N LEU A 60 -13.23 16.23 8.93
CA LEU A 60 -14.21 16.70 7.95
C LEU A 60 -15.66 16.35 8.30
N GLY A 61 -15.88 15.55 9.36
CA GLY A 61 -17.21 15.06 9.74
C GLY A 61 -17.82 14.13 8.70
N THR A 62 -16.99 13.38 7.98
CA THR A 62 -17.43 12.38 7.00
C THR A 62 -17.77 11.05 7.67
N ASP A 63 -18.53 10.22 6.94
CA ASP A 63 -18.92 8.87 7.37
C ASP A 63 -18.21 7.80 6.52
N PHE A 64 -16.93 8.00 6.17
CA PHE A 64 -16.18 7.02 5.39
C PHE A 64 -16.02 5.72 6.17
N THR A 65 -16.14 4.63 5.43
CA THR A 65 -16.15 3.25 5.93
C THR A 65 -14.85 2.53 5.57
N SER A 66 -14.66 1.31 6.09
CA SER A 66 -13.55 0.44 5.69
C SER A 66 -13.55 0.13 4.18
N ALA A 67 -14.70 0.20 3.51
CA ALA A 67 -14.75 0.05 2.06
C ALA A 67 -14.15 1.26 1.32
N ASP A 68 -14.38 2.47 1.85
CA ASP A 68 -13.77 3.70 1.31
C ASP A 68 -12.25 3.70 1.55
N GLU A 69 -11.81 3.10 2.66
CA GLU A 69 -10.40 2.89 2.93
C GLU A 69 -9.73 2.07 1.83
N LEU A 70 -10.33 0.94 1.43
CA LEU A 70 -9.81 0.08 0.35
C LEU A 70 -9.61 0.85 -0.95
N PHE A 71 -10.46 1.83 -1.26
CA PHE A 71 -10.28 2.70 -2.42
C PHE A 71 -9.02 3.57 -2.28
N LEU A 72 -8.82 4.21 -1.12
CA LEU A 72 -7.62 5.01 -0.85
C LEU A 72 -6.34 4.14 -0.84
N GLN A 73 -6.41 2.89 -0.39
CA GLN A 73 -5.29 1.96 -0.46
C GLN A 73 -4.90 1.68 -1.92
N GLN A 74 -5.87 1.44 -2.80
CA GLN A 74 -5.63 1.21 -4.23
C GLN A 74 -4.99 2.44 -4.89
N VAL A 75 -5.49 3.65 -4.60
CA VAL A 75 -4.89 4.89 -5.12
C VAL A 75 -3.44 5.07 -4.64
N LYS A 76 -3.16 4.77 -3.36
CA LYS A 76 -1.79 4.77 -2.82
C LYS A 76 -0.89 3.78 -3.57
N GLU A 77 -1.38 2.56 -3.80
CA GLU A 77 -0.62 1.54 -4.52
C GLU A 77 -0.30 1.97 -5.96
N GLU A 78 -1.26 2.58 -6.66
CA GLU A 78 -1.01 3.14 -8.00
C GLU A 78 0.04 4.26 -7.96
N ALA A 79 -0.05 5.17 -6.98
CA ALA A 79 0.95 6.23 -6.79
C ALA A 79 2.35 5.68 -6.52
N LEU A 80 2.46 4.61 -5.73
CA LEU A 80 3.74 3.95 -5.43
C LEU A 80 4.35 3.27 -6.65
N ASN A 81 3.53 2.87 -7.63
CA ASN A 81 3.96 2.25 -8.88
C ASN A 81 4.16 3.25 -10.03
N ASP A 82 3.89 4.54 -9.81
CA ASP A 82 4.11 5.58 -10.82
C ASP A 82 5.60 5.98 -10.91
N ASP A 83 6.20 5.78 -12.08
CA ASP A 83 7.62 6.06 -12.32
C ASP A 83 7.99 7.54 -12.11
N GLN A 84 7.10 8.46 -12.44
CA GLN A 84 7.35 9.90 -12.29
C GLN A 84 7.37 10.29 -10.81
N LEU A 85 6.44 9.78 -10.01
CA LEU A 85 6.40 9.97 -8.56
C LEU A 85 7.59 9.30 -7.88
N GLN A 86 7.92 8.06 -8.24
CA GLN A 86 9.11 7.38 -7.72
C GLN A 86 10.39 8.16 -8.00
N GLN A 87 10.55 8.64 -9.24
CA GLN A 87 11.74 9.41 -9.61
C GLN A 87 11.78 10.74 -8.88
N SER A 88 10.65 11.45 -8.79
CA SER A 88 10.54 12.72 -8.07
C SER A 88 10.91 12.53 -6.59
N ALA A 89 10.37 11.52 -5.92
CA ALA A 89 10.66 11.22 -4.52
C ALA A 89 12.14 10.90 -4.26
N ARG A 90 12.86 10.30 -5.22
CA ARG A 90 14.28 9.94 -5.08
C ARG A 90 15.23 11.13 -5.19
N VAL A 91 14.85 12.18 -5.92
CA VAL A 91 15.76 13.29 -6.27
C VAL A 91 15.35 14.63 -5.67
N ASN A 92 14.12 14.75 -5.15
CA ASN A 92 13.57 15.97 -4.59
C ASN A 92 13.41 15.88 -3.07
N THR A 93 13.39 17.05 -2.41
CA THR A 93 12.88 17.17 -1.04
C THR A 93 11.38 16.88 -1.01
N GLN A 94 10.85 16.57 0.17
CA GLN A 94 9.41 16.32 0.35
C GLN A 94 8.53 17.49 -0.13
N GLU A 95 8.95 18.73 0.14
CA GLU A 95 8.24 19.94 -0.32
C GLU A 95 8.19 20.03 -1.86
N ASN A 96 9.31 19.73 -2.54
CA ASN A 96 9.35 19.75 -4.01
C ASN A 96 8.59 18.56 -4.62
N PHE A 97 8.62 17.41 -3.96
CA PHE A 97 7.84 16.24 -4.33
C PHE A 97 6.33 16.52 -4.26
N ALA A 98 5.87 17.25 -3.25
CA ALA A 98 4.45 17.55 -3.04
C ALA A 98 3.81 18.17 -4.29
N TYR A 99 4.49 19.09 -4.99
CA TYR A 99 3.96 19.65 -6.25
C TYR A 99 3.71 18.60 -7.33
N THR A 100 4.62 17.62 -7.47
CA THR A 100 4.46 16.54 -8.46
C THR A 100 3.34 15.58 -8.04
N PHE A 101 3.30 15.29 -6.73
CA PHE A 101 2.30 14.41 -6.16
C PHE A 101 0.89 14.99 -6.27
N ASP A 102 0.70 16.25 -5.90
CA ASP A 102 -0.60 16.93 -5.91
C ASP A 102 -1.19 16.99 -7.34
N GLU A 103 -0.34 17.22 -8.35
CA GLU A 103 -0.74 17.19 -9.76
C GLU A 103 -1.20 15.80 -10.20
N LYS A 104 -0.44 14.76 -9.84
CA LYS A 104 -0.74 13.37 -10.23
C LYS A 104 -1.85 12.72 -9.42
N LEU A 105 -2.03 13.09 -8.17
CA LEU A 105 -3.01 12.45 -7.29
C LEU A 105 -4.42 12.54 -7.88
N THR A 106 -4.80 13.68 -8.45
CA THR A 106 -6.12 13.84 -9.07
C THR A 106 -6.32 12.90 -10.26
N GLU A 107 -5.27 12.71 -11.07
CA GLU A 107 -5.29 11.78 -12.21
C GLU A 107 -5.44 10.34 -11.73
N LEU A 108 -4.66 9.93 -10.72
CA LEU A 108 -4.76 8.59 -10.12
C LEU A 108 -6.16 8.28 -9.57
N PHE A 109 -6.82 9.27 -8.94
CA PHE A 109 -8.22 9.12 -8.51
C PHE A 109 -9.17 8.86 -9.69
N ILE A 110 -8.99 9.57 -10.80
CA ILE A 110 -9.82 9.42 -12.01
C ILE A 110 -9.54 8.06 -12.66
N ASP A 111 -8.28 7.68 -12.79
CA ASP A 111 -7.87 6.43 -13.41
C ASP A 111 -8.38 5.24 -12.61
N ARG A 112 -8.24 5.27 -11.27
CA ARG A 112 -8.78 4.20 -10.42
C ARG A 112 -10.29 4.06 -10.56
N ARG A 113 -11.01 5.18 -10.62
CA ARG A 113 -12.47 5.18 -10.85
C ARG A 113 -12.80 4.52 -12.20
N ASN A 114 -12.08 4.88 -13.26
CA ASN A 114 -12.30 4.33 -14.60
C ASN A 114 -11.99 2.83 -14.66
N GLN A 115 -10.87 2.39 -14.05
CA GLN A 115 -10.52 0.97 -13.96
C GLN A 115 -11.60 0.16 -13.22
N ASN A 116 -12.17 0.71 -12.13
CA ASN A 116 -13.30 0.09 -11.43
C ASN A 116 -14.57 0.03 -12.30
N GLU A 117 -14.83 1.06 -13.10
CA GLU A 117 -15.96 1.09 -14.05
C GLU A 117 -15.77 0.05 -15.18
N ASP A 118 -14.54 -0.12 -15.66
CA ASP A 118 -14.18 -1.13 -16.67
C ASP A 118 -14.36 -2.55 -16.12
N LEU A 119 -13.88 -2.83 -14.90
CA LEU A 119 -14.07 -4.13 -14.25
C LEU A 119 -15.56 -4.46 -14.06
N PHE A 120 -16.36 -3.47 -13.65
CA PHE A 120 -17.81 -3.63 -13.54
C PHE A 120 -18.44 -3.93 -14.91
N THR A 121 -18.02 -3.20 -15.94
CA THR A 121 -18.49 -3.39 -17.32
C THR A 121 -18.14 -4.79 -17.83
N GLU A 122 -16.92 -5.27 -17.57
CA GLU A 122 -16.49 -6.62 -17.92
C GLU A 122 -17.34 -7.68 -17.21
N TYR A 123 -17.53 -7.53 -15.90
CA TYR A 123 -18.36 -8.44 -15.10
C TYR A 123 -19.81 -8.55 -15.59
N ILE A 124 -20.41 -7.46 -16.07
CA ILE A 124 -21.80 -7.47 -16.55
C ILE A 124 -21.91 -8.04 -17.97
N ASN A 125 -20.88 -7.90 -18.80
CA ASN A 125 -20.93 -8.29 -20.21
C ASN A 125 -20.38 -9.69 -20.49
N ASP A 126 -19.56 -10.25 -19.59
CA ASP A 126 -18.97 -11.60 -19.72
C ASP A 126 -19.60 -12.58 -18.71
N ASN A 127 -20.40 -13.53 -19.23
CA ASN A 127 -21.06 -14.54 -18.41
C ASN A 127 -20.08 -15.54 -17.76
N GLU A 128 -18.97 -15.86 -18.42
CA GLU A 128 -17.96 -16.78 -17.88
C GLU A 128 -17.24 -16.11 -16.70
N LEU A 129 -16.81 -14.86 -16.89
CA LEU A 129 -16.22 -14.06 -15.81
C LEU A 129 -17.19 -13.91 -14.63
N GLN A 130 -18.46 -13.61 -14.91
CA GLN A 130 -19.49 -13.49 -13.89
C GLN A 130 -19.64 -14.78 -13.08
N GLU A 131 -19.71 -15.93 -13.73
CA GLU A 131 -19.88 -17.23 -13.06
C GLU A 131 -18.69 -17.54 -12.15
N VAL A 132 -17.47 -17.32 -12.64
CA VAL A 132 -16.24 -17.52 -11.86
C VAL A 132 -16.19 -16.60 -10.65
N ILE A 133 -16.35 -15.29 -10.84
CA ILE A 133 -16.31 -14.31 -9.73
C ILE A 133 -17.40 -14.61 -8.71
N THR A 134 -18.62 -14.91 -9.17
CA THR A 134 -19.74 -15.24 -8.29
C THR A 134 -19.47 -16.49 -7.47
N GLY A 135 -18.91 -17.55 -8.09
CA GLY A 135 -18.58 -18.79 -7.40
C GLY A 135 -17.55 -18.57 -6.30
N LEU A 136 -16.44 -17.89 -6.63
CA LEU A 136 -15.35 -17.59 -5.70
C LEU A 136 -15.82 -16.72 -4.53
N LEU A 137 -16.52 -15.61 -4.82
CA LEU A 137 -17.01 -14.70 -3.78
C LEU A 137 -18.04 -15.39 -2.88
N ARG A 138 -18.95 -16.18 -3.45
CA ARG A 138 -19.96 -16.91 -2.67
C ARG A 138 -19.32 -17.85 -1.66
N GLN A 139 -18.33 -18.64 -2.09
CA GLN A 139 -17.62 -19.54 -1.20
C GLN A 139 -16.89 -18.76 -0.12
N ARG A 140 -16.11 -17.73 -0.50
CA ARG A 140 -15.31 -16.96 0.46
C ARG A 140 -16.17 -16.25 1.50
N VAL A 141 -17.27 -15.62 1.08
CA VAL A 141 -18.22 -14.95 1.98
C VAL A 141 -18.91 -15.96 2.88
N TYR A 142 -19.32 -17.13 2.36
CA TYR A 142 -19.92 -18.17 3.18
C TYR A 142 -18.96 -18.64 4.27
N ASP A 143 -17.73 -19.00 3.91
CA ASP A 143 -16.72 -19.50 4.84
C ASP A 143 -16.39 -18.46 5.91
N ALA A 144 -16.11 -17.21 5.51
CA ALA A 144 -15.83 -16.11 6.43
C ALA A 144 -17.01 -15.77 7.37
N SER A 145 -18.24 -16.03 6.92
CA SER A 145 -19.44 -15.81 7.76
C SER A 145 -19.70 -16.95 8.76
N GLN A 146 -19.03 -18.09 8.64
CA GLN A 146 -19.14 -19.21 9.57
C GLN A 146 -18.05 -19.20 10.66
N GLU A 147 -16.95 -18.48 10.43
CA GLU A 147 -15.90 -18.32 11.44
C GLU A 147 -16.45 -17.47 12.60
N PRO A 148 -16.47 -17.98 13.84
CA PRO A 148 -16.84 -17.17 14.98
C PRO A 148 -15.85 -16.02 15.07
N ALA A 149 -16.36 -14.78 15.15
CA ALA A 149 -15.52 -13.61 15.38
C ALA A 149 -14.65 -13.88 16.63
N GLU A 150 -13.36 -14.12 16.43
CA GLU A 150 -12.42 -14.27 17.53
C GLU A 150 -12.49 -12.97 18.34
N SER A 151 -12.92 -13.12 19.60
CA SER A 151 -13.15 -12.03 20.56
C SER A 151 -11.88 -11.66 21.30
#